data_AF-A0A810Q8L6-F1
#
_entry.id   AF-A0A810Q8L6-F1
#
_cell.length_a   1.000
_cell.length_b   1.000
_cell.length_c   1.000
_cell.angle_alpha   90.00
_cell.angle_beta   90.00
_cell.angle_gamma   90.00
#
_symmetry.space_group_name_H-M   'P 1'
#
loop_
_entity.id
_entity.type
_entity.pdbx_description
1 polymer ?
#
loop_
_entity_poly.entity_id
_entity_poly.type
_entity_poly.pdbx_seq_one_letter_code
_entity_poly.pdbx_strand_id
1 'polypeptide(L)'
;MGHYFLVGKSREIFASDSLDSNTQIQRYIRLTNLIPEILDMVDDSALKETWKPQMALRPALELSYLPEAEQAALPEVMESEDRTPSHAQAIKMRTFSEQGKLNPDVILSIMQEEKPNQVEQFKILRKRIDKFSSRGKRHPSSDRRPHRSAGSHR
;
A
#
# COMPACT_ATOMS: atom_id res chain seq x y z
N MET A 1 40.65 -5.74 -30.21
CA MET A 1 40.33 -5.77 -28.77
C MET A 1 39.88 -4.39 -28.36
N GLY A 2 38.58 -4.18 -28.19
CA GLY A 2 38.03 -2.93 -27.65
C GLY A 2 37.43 -3.21 -26.28
N HIS A 3 38.05 -2.68 -25.21
CA HIS A 3 37.44 -2.72 -23.89
C HIS A 3 36.37 -1.63 -23.83
N TYR A 4 35.11 -2.02 -23.98
CA TYR A 4 33.98 -1.12 -23.77
C TYR A 4 33.89 -0.80 -22.27
N PHE A 5 34.49 0.32 -21.87
CA PHE A 5 34.32 0.84 -20.51
C PHE A 5 32.90 1.39 -20.40
N LEU A 6 32.03 0.69 -19.66
CA LEU A 6 30.66 1.15 -19.40
C LEU A 6 30.72 2.39 -18.51
N VAL A 7 30.52 3.57 -19.11
CA VAL A 7 30.50 4.84 -18.39
C VAL A 7 29.10 5.05 -17.80
N GLY A 8 29.01 4.93 -16.47
CA GLY A 8 27.80 5.16 -15.69
C GLY A 8 28.13 5.19 -14.19
N LYS A 9 27.15 5.52 -13.34
CA LYS A 9 27.32 5.35 -11.88
C LYS A 9 27.40 3.86 -11.55
N SER A 10 28.06 3.47 -10.47
CA SER A 10 28.28 2.05 -10.13
C SER A 10 26.99 1.22 -10.12
N ARG A 11 25.87 1.79 -9.65
CA ARG A 11 24.54 1.16 -9.67
C ARG A 11 23.92 1.00 -11.06
N GLU A 12 24.30 1.81 -12.04
CA GLU A 12 23.84 1.73 -13.44
C GLU A 12 24.58 0.59 -14.15
N ILE A 13 25.88 0.45 -13.90
CA ILE A 13 26.70 -0.68 -14.35
C ILE A 13 26.24 -1.99 -13.68
N PHE A 14 25.99 -1.98 -12.37
CA PHE A 14 25.48 -3.16 -11.67
C PHE A 14 24.05 -3.55 -12.14
N ALA A 15 23.25 -2.59 -12.58
CA ALA A 15 21.93 -2.85 -13.18
C ALA A 15 22.03 -3.44 -14.59
N SER A 16 23.03 -3.07 -15.41
CA SER A 16 23.19 -3.68 -16.75
C SER A 16 23.64 -5.13 -16.69
N ASP A 17 24.31 -5.52 -15.61
CA ASP A 17 24.88 -6.85 -15.41
C ASP A 17 23.98 -7.75 -14.55
N SER A 18 22.79 -7.28 -14.16
CA SER A 18 21.82 -8.01 -13.32
C SER A 18 20.42 -8.04 -13.95
N LEU A 19 19.55 -8.92 -13.45
CA LEU A 19 18.11 -8.91 -13.78
C LEU A 19 17.34 -7.82 -13.01
N ASP A 20 17.97 -7.17 -12.02
CA ASP A 20 17.33 -6.21 -11.14
C ASP A 20 17.44 -4.78 -11.69
N SER A 21 16.34 -4.04 -11.59
CA SER A 21 16.33 -2.63 -12.00
C SER A 21 17.26 -1.77 -11.12
N ASN A 22 17.80 -0.71 -11.70
CA ASN A 22 18.57 0.31 -10.96
C ASN A 22 17.82 0.82 -9.70
N THR A 23 16.49 0.95 -9.81
CA THR A 23 15.59 1.32 -8.70
C THR A 23 15.60 0.28 -7.57
N GLN A 24 15.65 -1.00 -7.90
CA GLN A 24 15.66 -2.10 -6.93
C GLN A 24 17.01 -2.20 -6.21
N ILE A 25 18.12 -2.05 -6.94
CA ILE A 25 19.46 -1.93 -6.36
C ILE A 25 19.54 -0.73 -5.39
N GLN A 26 19.00 0.43 -5.78
CA GLN A 26 18.91 1.59 -4.88
C GLN A 26 18.11 1.30 -3.61
N ARG A 27 17.03 0.53 -3.68
CA ARG A 27 16.22 0.14 -2.51
C ARG A 27 17.00 -0.77 -1.56
N TYR A 28 17.66 -1.80 -2.06
CA TYR A 28 18.49 -2.68 -1.21
C TYR A 28 19.62 -1.91 -0.53
N ILE A 29 20.32 -1.04 -1.27
CA ILE A 29 21.34 -0.14 -0.68
C ILE A 29 20.72 0.79 0.38
N ARG A 30 19.48 1.23 0.22
CA ARG A 30 18.82 2.08 1.23
C ARG A 30 18.51 1.31 2.52
N LEU A 31 18.12 0.04 2.45
CA LEU A 31 17.83 -0.78 3.63
C LEU A 31 19.04 -0.93 4.58
N THR A 32 20.29 -0.73 4.13
CA THR A 32 21.47 -0.72 5.01
C THR A 32 21.55 0.51 5.95
N ASN A 33 20.52 1.38 5.94
CA ASN A 33 20.36 2.51 6.86
C ASN A 33 19.32 2.20 7.95
N LEU A 34 18.85 0.95 8.05
CA LEU A 34 18.00 0.47 9.13
C LEU A 34 18.83 0.05 10.34
N ILE A 35 18.28 0.26 11.53
CA ILE A 35 18.79 -0.40 12.75
C ILE A 35 18.61 -1.93 12.65
N PRO A 36 19.48 -2.73 13.29
CA PRO A 36 19.45 -4.20 13.21
C PRO A 36 18.07 -4.80 13.51
N GLU A 37 17.39 -4.29 14.54
CA GLU A 37 16.09 -4.78 15.00
C GLU A 37 14.99 -4.65 13.94
N ILE A 38 15.06 -3.62 13.09
CA ILE A 38 14.10 -3.43 11.99
C ILE A 38 14.52 -4.25 10.77
N LEU A 39 15.83 -4.41 10.54
CA LEU A 39 16.36 -5.23 9.45
C LEU A 39 16.04 -6.72 9.65
N ASP A 40 16.18 -7.23 10.87
CA ASP A 40 15.84 -8.61 11.24
C ASP A 40 14.39 -8.94 10.90
N MET A 41 13.43 -8.05 11.19
CA MET A 41 12.01 -8.24 10.82
C MET A 41 11.78 -8.33 9.29
N VAL A 42 12.63 -7.69 8.49
CA VAL A 42 12.59 -7.78 7.02
C VAL A 42 13.15 -9.11 6.53
N ASP A 43 14.25 -9.56 7.12
CA ASP A 43 14.90 -10.83 6.77
C ASP A 43 14.05 -12.02 7.24
N ASP A 44 13.45 -11.97 8.43
CA ASP A 44 12.47 -12.96 8.93
C ASP A 44 11.26 -13.11 8.00
N SER A 45 10.86 -12.03 7.33
CA SER A 45 9.78 -12.05 6.32
C SER A 45 10.20 -12.79 5.05
N ALA A 46 11.48 -12.74 4.68
CA ALA A 46 12.04 -13.50 3.56
C ALA A 46 12.22 -14.99 3.93
N LEU A 47 12.61 -15.27 5.18
CA LEU A 47 12.78 -16.61 5.76
C LEU A 47 11.45 -17.31 6.08
N LYS A 48 10.35 -16.56 6.16
CA LYS A 48 8.97 -17.03 6.49
C LYS A 48 8.85 -17.60 7.89
N GLU A 49 9.60 -17.08 8.86
CA GLU A 49 9.49 -17.49 10.26
C GLU A 49 8.17 -16.97 10.86
N THR A 50 7.24 -17.87 11.16
CA THR A 50 5.83 -17.49 11.48
C THR A 50 5.60 -17.04 12.91
N TRP A 51 6.61 -17.11 13.79
CA TRP A 51 6.51 -16.73 15.21
C TRP A 51 7.28 -15.44 15.55
N LYS A 52 7.95 -14.82 14.58
CA LYS A 52 8.66 -13.54 14.75
C LYS A 52 7.89 -12.39 14.08
N PRO A 53 8.10 -11.13 14.51
CA PRO A 53 7.54 -9.96 13.84
C PRO A 53 8.04 -9.86 12.39
N GLN A 54 7.13 -9.77 11.43
CA GLN A 54 7.45 -9.70 10.00
C GLN A 54 7.19 -8.30 9.44
N MET A 55 8.21 -7.67 8.85
CA MET A 55 8.09 -6.40 8.14
C MET A 55 8.27 -6.53 6.63
N ALA A 56 7.26 -6.09 5.88
CA ALA A 56 7.37 -6.00 4.43
C ALA A 56 8.39 -4.93 3.98
N LEU A 57 9.05 -5.18 2.84
CA LEU A 57 10.05 -4.28 2.23
C LEU A 57 9.57 -2.84 2.01
N ARG A 58 8.26 -2.61 1.80
CA ARG A 58 7.71 -1.27 1.52
C ARG A 58 7.66 -0.37 2.76
N PRO A 59 7.14 -0.81 3.92
CA PRO A 59 7.38 -0.14 5.20
C PRO A 59 8.87 0.10 5.46
N ALA A 60 9.70 -0.94 5.40
CA ALA A 60 11.12 -0.87 5.73
C ALA A 60 11.90 0.15 4.88
N LEU A 61 11.59 0.23 3.58
CA LEU A 61 12.16 1.25 2.69
C LEU A 61 11.85 2.67 3.15
N GLU A 62 10.63 2.97 3.59
CA GLU A 62 10.31 4.32 4.10
C GLU A 62 10.95 4.54 5.48
N LEU A 63 10.98 3.51 6.33
CA LEU A 63 11.60 3.60 7.66
C LEU A 63 13.10 3.89 7.60
N SER A 64 13.78 3.34 6.59
CA SER A 64 15.20 3.60 6.33
C SER A 64 15.52 5.06 5.94
N TYR A 65 14.53 5.95 5.79
CA TYR A 65 14.74 7.39 5.64
C TYR A 65 14.72 8.17 6.96
N LEU A 66 14.29 7.57 8.07
CA LEU A 66 14.37 8.20 9.38
C LEU A 66 15.83 8.23 9.89
N PRO A 67 16.22 9.25 10.66
CA PRO A 67 17.41 9.20 11.52
C PRO A 67 17.39 7.98 12.45
N GLU A 68 18.56 7.40 12.70
CA GLU A 68 18.75 6.22 13.56
C GLU A 68 18.10 6.39 14.95
N ALA A 69 18.22 7.59 15.55
CA ALA A 69 17.62 7.94 16.83
C ALA A 69 16.08 7.91 16.83
N GLU A 70 15.43 8.19 15.69
CA GLU A 70 13.96 8.07 15.56
C GLU A 70 13.56 6.63 15.26
N GLN A 71 14.40 5.86 14.58
CA GLN A 71 14.18 4.43 14.36
C GLN A 71 14.22 3.64 15.68
N ALA A 72 15.08 4.02 16.62
CA ALA A 72 15.23 3.36 17.92
C ALA A 72 13.94 3.35 18.79
N ALA A 73 12.99 4.25 18.54
CA ALA A 73 11.68 4.26 19.20
C ALA A 73 10.65 3.28 18.60
N LEU A 74 10.91 2.73 17.41
CA LEU A 74 9.97 1.89 16.70
C LEU A 74 9.81 0.46 17.27
N PRO A 75 10.87 -0.26 17.71
CA PRO A 75 10.73 -1.61 18.24
C PRO A 75 9.78 -1.70 19.45
N GLU A 76 9.95 -0.81 20.44
CA GLU A 76 9.10 -0.73 21.63
C GLU A 76 7.62 -0.51 21.26
N VAL A 77 7.33 0.42 20.33
CA VAL A 77 5.96 0.67 19.88
C VAL A 77 5.40 -0.53 19.12
N MET A 78 6.19 -1.19 18.26
CA MET A 78 5.75 -2.38 17.52
C MET A 78 5.43 -3.56 18.44
N GLU A 79 6.21 -3.75 19.51
CA GLU A 79 5.95 -4.74 20.56
C GLU A 79 4.67 -4.38 21.35
N SER A 80 4.52 -3.12 21.77
CA SER A 80 3.33 -2.67 22.53
C SER A 80 2.01 -2.77 21.75
N GLU A 81 2.07 -2.64 20.42
CA GLU A 81 0.93 -2.67 19.51
C GLU A 81 0.73 -4.05 18.84
N ASP A 82 1.58 -5.04 19.17
CA ASP A 82 1.65 -6.40 18.60
C ASP A 82 1.61 -6.43 17.05
N ARG A 83 2.32 -5.50 16.40
CA ARG A 83 2.34 -5.40 14.93
C ARG A 83 3.41 -4.48 14.37
N THR A 84 3.83 -4.76 13.13
CA THR A 84 4.65 -3.84 12.31
C THR A 84 3.81 -2.77 11.60
N PRO A 85 4.37 -1.59 11.27
CA PRO A 85 3.68 -0.53 10.55
C PRO A 85 3.32 -0.93 9.11
N SER A 86 2.17 -0.46 8.64
CA SER A 86 1.85 -0.52 7.21
C SER A 86 2.66 0.50 6.40
N HIS A 87 2.72 0.35 5.08
CA HIS A 87 3.44 1.29 4.22
C HIS A 87 2.89 2.72 4.32
N ALA A 88 1.57 2.89 4.49
CA ALA A 88 0.98 4.22 4.67
C ALA A 88 1.41 4.86 6.01
N GLN A 89 1.51 4.07 7.07
CA GLN A 89 2.01 4.51 8.38
C GLN A 89 3.49 4.89 8.30
N ALA A 90 4.32 4.09 7.61
CA ALA A 90 5.74 4.39 7.42
C ALA A 90 5.98 5.66 6.56
N ILE A 91 5.18 5.89 5.49
CA ILE A 91 5.19 7.16 4.75
C ILE A 91 4.85 8.33 5.68
N LYS A 92 3.84 8.17 6.55
CA LYS A 92 3.43 9.21 7.49
C LYS A 92 4.52 9.50 8.53
N MET A 93 5.12 8.48 9.13
CA MET A 93 6.27 8.61 10.06
C MET A 93 7.41 9.41 9.41
N ARG A 94 7.82 9.01 8.21
CA ARG A 94 8.81 9.73 7.41
C ARG A 94 8.42 11.19 7.14
N THR A 95 7.15 11.46 6.83
CA THR A 95 6.65 12.83 6.59
C THR A 95 6.73 13.71 7.85
N PHE A 96 6.58 13.14 9.04
CA PHE A 96 6.78 13.84 10.32
C PHE A 96 8.27 14.01 10.66
N SER A 97 9.11 13.01 10.33
CA SER A 97 10.57 13.06 10.47
C SER A 97 11.18 14.19 9.63
N GLU A 98 10.81 14.26 8.34
CA GLU A 98 11.21 15.33 7.41
C GLU A 98 10.75 16.74 7.87
N GLN A 99 9.81 16.84 8.82
CA GLN A 99 9.36 18.08 9.44
C GLN A 99 9.98 18.36 10.82
N GLY A 100 10.82 17.46 11.36
CA GLY A 100 11.35 17.55 12.72
C GLY A 100 10.28 17.39 13.81
N LYS A 101 9.21 16.63 13.53
CA LYS A 101 8.03 16.46 14.40
C LYS A 101 7.77 15.01 14.81
N LEU A 102 8.60 14.06 14.38
CA LEU A 102 8.44 12.67 14.80
C LEU A 102 9.05 12.50 16.19
N ASN A 103 8.28 11.89 17.08
CA ASN A 103 8.68 11.50 18.43
C ASN A 103 7.92 10.21 18.81
N PRO A 104 8.22 9.55 19.94
CA PRO A 104 7.56 8.30 20.32
C PRO A 104 6.03 8.40 20.40
N ASP A 105 5.47 9.47 20.94
CA ASP A 105 4.01 9.67 21.02
C ASP A 105 3.36 9.78 19.63
N VAL A 106 4.01 10.47 18.69
CA VAL A 106 3.56 10.58 17.29
C VAL A 106 3.73 9.24 16.57
N ILE A 107 4.79 8.47 16.84
CA ILE A 107 4.96 7.12 16.31
C ILE A 107 3.82 6.22 16.79
N LEU A 108 3.51 6.23 18.10
CA LEU A 108 2.40 5.51 18.70
C LEU A 108 1.03 5.96 18.15
N SER A 109 0.85 7.26 17.87
CA SER A 109 -0.37 7.81 17.27
C SER A 109 -0.50 7.59 15.76
N ILE A 110 0.59 7.27 15.04
CA ILE A 110 0.55 6.81 13.64
C ILE A 110 0.39 5.29 13.58
N MET A 111 0.87 4.59 14.60
CA MET A 111 0.20 3.39 15.12
C MET A 111 -1.16 3.80 15.73
N GLN A 112 -1.97 2.88 16.25
CA GLN A 112 -3.40 3.07 16.58
C GLN A 112 -4.34 3.57 15.45
N GLU A 113 -3.88 4.29 14.42
CA GLU A 113 -4.66 4.70 13.24
C GLU A 113 -5.22 3.49 12.49
N GLU A 114 -6.55 3.41 12.42
CA GLU A 114 -7.26 2.39 11.65
C GLU A 114 -6.85 2.43 10.18
N LYS A 115 -6.53 1.27 9.61
CA LYS A 115 -6.18 1.18 8.18
C LYS A 115 -7.47 1.41 7.39
N PRO A 116 -7.51 2.33 6.39
CA PRO A 116 -8.73 2.56 5.59
C PRO A 116 -9.16 1.33 4.77
N ASN A 117 -8.33 0.28 4.73
CA ASN A 117 -8.63 -1.02 4.14
C ASN A 117 -9.38 -1.98 5.10
N GLN A 118 -9.61 -1.61 6.37
CA GLN A 118 -10.42 -2.35 7.35
C GLN A 118 -11.91 -2.01 7.29
N VAL A 119 -12.30 -0.94 6.57
CA VAL A 119 -13.71 -0.74 6.20
C VAL A 119 -14.11 -1.92 5.31
N GLU A 120 -15.16 -2.67 5.68
CA GLU A 120 -15.60 -3.88 4.98
C GLU A 120 -15.84 -3.61 3.48
N GLN A 121 -14.84 -3.94 2.65
CA GLN A 121 -15.01 -3.95 1.21
C GLN A 121 -15.83 -5.17 0.82
N PHE A 122 -17.16 -5.04 0.88
CA PHE A 122 -18.11 -6.03 0.36
C PHE A 122 -17.84 -6.29 -1.13
N LYS A 123 -17.00 -7.28 -1.42
CA LYS A 123 -16.76 -7.79 -2.77
C LYS A 123 -17.99 -8.57 -3.24
N ILE A 124 -19.06 -7.85 -3.58
CA ILE A 124 -20.25 -8.43 -4.19
C ILE A 124 -19.84 -9.02 -5.54
N LEU A 125 -19.73 -10.35 -5.58
CA LEU A 125 -19.41 -11.09 -6.78
C LEU A 125 -20.48 -10.80 -7.85
N ARG A 126 -20.06 -10.17 -8.97
CA ARG A 126 -20.95 -9.67 -10.06
C ARG A 126 -22.05 -10.66 -10.47
N LYS A 127 -21.73 -11.96 -10.49
CA LYS A 127 -22.65 -13.09 -10.76
C LYS A 127 -23.89 -13.18 -9.85
N ARG A 128 -23.90 -12.57 -8.65
CA ARG A 128 -25.10 -12.50 -7.80
C ARG A 128 -26.08 -11.41 -8.23
N ILE A 129 -25.62 -10.32 -8.86
CA ILE A 129 -26.47 -9.17 -9.20
C ILE A 129 -27.41 -9.49 -10.36
N ASP A 130 -26.93 -10.19 -11.39
CA ASP A 130 -27.74 -10.53 -12.58
C ASP A 130 -29.00 -11.33 -12.25
N LYS A 131 -28.96 -12.15 -11.18
CA LYS A 131 -30.09 -12.96 -10.68
C LYS A 131 -31.19 -12.12 -10.02
N PHE A 132 -30.90 -10.88 -9.61
CA PHE A 132 -31.87 -9.95 -9.03
C PHE A 132 -32.31 -8.86 -10.02
N SER A 133 -31.40 -8.33 -10.85
CA SER A 133 -31.75 -7.32 -11.87
C SER A 133 -32.71 -7.83 -12.95
N SER A 134 -32.75 -9.13 -13.22
CA SER A 134 -33.65 -9.75 -14.19
C SER A 134 -35.10 -9.88 -13.73
N ARG A 135 -35.41 -9.64 -12.44
CA ARG A 135 -36.77 -9.84 -11.87
C ARG A 135 -37.67 -8.59 -11.89
N GLY A 136 -37.18 -7.46 -12.41
CA GLY A 136 -37.90 -6.17 -12.42
C GLY A 136 -38.59 -5.78 -13.74
N LYS A 137 -38.35 -6.51 -14.85
CA LYS A 137 -38.91 -6.18 -16.17
C LYS A 137 -40.37 -6.65 -16.29
N ARG A 138 -41.31 -5.92 -15.68
CA ARG A 138 -42.75 -6.08 -15.99
C ARG A 138 -42.97 -5.75 -17.47
N HIS A 139 -43.64 -6.64 -18.19
CA HIS A 139 -44.11 -6.38 -19.55
C HIS A 139 -45.07 -5.17 -19.53
N PRO A 140 -44.89 -4.13 -20.36
CA PRO A 140 -45.94 -3.14 -20.57
C PRO A 140 -47.09 -3.82 -21.33
N SER A 141 -48.25 -3.91 -20.68
CA SER A 141 -49.49 -4.43 -21.25
C SER A 141 -49.94 -3.56 -22.42
N SER A 142 -50.24 -4.18 -23.56
CA SER A 142 -50.81 -3.52 -24.72
C SER A 142 -52.27 -3.14 -24.48
N ASP A 143 -52.53 -1.91 -24.07
CA ASP A 143 -53.89 -1.39 -23.94
C ASP A 143 -54.00 0.00 -24.60
N ARG A 144 -54.21 0.01 -25.92
CA ARG A 144 -54.54 1.23 -26.67
C ARG A 144 -56.06 1.43 -26.63
N ARG A 145 -56.55 2.31 -25.76
CA ARG A 145 -57.88 2.93 -25.94
C ARG A 145 -57.76 4.20 -26.78
N PRO A 146 -58.69 4.45 -27.72
CA PRO A 146 -58.61 5.61 -28.62
C PRO A 146 -58.96 6.92 -27.91
N HIS A 147 -58.27 7.99 -28.28
CA HIS A 147 -58.61 9.35 -27.84
C HIS A 147 -59.98 9.77 -28.40
N ARG A 148 -60.83 10.32 -27.53
CA ARG A 148 -62.00 11.10 -27.95
C ARG A 148 -61.54 12.45 -28.50
N SER A 149 -61.96 12.77 -29.72
CA SER A 149 -61.91 14.13 -30.26
C SER A 149 -63.30 14.75 -30.27
N ALA A 150 -63.43 15.88 -29.57
CA ALA A 150 -64.51 16.84 -29.72
C ALA A 150 -63.86 18.23 -29.61
N GLY A 151 -64.13 19.22 -30.47
CA GLY A 151 -64.91 19.20 -31.70
C GLY A 151 -65.06 20.63 -32.24
N SER A 152 -65.61 20.77 -33.45
CA SER A 152 -66.11 22.03 -34.04
C SER A 152 -65.13 23.21 -34.22
N HIS A 153 -64.83 23.55 -35.48
CA HIS A 153 -64.87 24.95 -35.92
C HIS A 153 -65.21 25.04 -37.42
N ARG A 154 -66.40 25.60 -37.68
CA ARG A 154 -66.93 26.22 -38.92
C ARG A 154 -67.02 25.34 -40.17
#